data_AF-A0A355S0Y6-F1
#
_entry.id   AF-A0A355S0Y6-F1
#
_cell.length_a   1.000
_cell.length_b   1.000
_cell.length_c   1.000
_cell.angle_alpha   90.00
_cell.angle_beta   90.00
_cell.angle_gamma   90.00
#
_symmetry.space_group_name_H-M   'P 1'
#
loop_
_entity.id
_entity.type
_entity.pdbx_description
1 polymer ?
#
loop_
_entity_poly.entity_id
_entity_poly.type
_entity_poly.pdbx_seq_one_letter_code
_entity_poly.pdbx_strand_id
1 'polypeptide(L)'
;VCLVIMALGVGGGMLIEGYSIPALTLANLHPAKLPIFPGLFITIACGAISGFHGTQSPMMARCLKTEKDGRKVFYGAMIAEGIIAMVWATVGMAFYKGGLPELAQQLTKIGASGVVYQSCFAIMGAVGGVLAVLGAVICPITSGDTAFRGARLLLADIFKIDQKPISKRITLVLPVFAVGIILSQVNFDILWRYFGWANQTVAMVSLWAASVYLYKYRGNYHWVTTLPAMFMTAVTSTYIYTQKIGFNMPRTIGIVLALITMVVFFTCFMVYGRKYAKTIPDVSKSSSTAA
;
A
#
# COMPACT_ATOMS: atom_id res chain seq x y z
N VAL A 1 14.77 -2.00 -9.13
CA VAL A 1 15.65 -1.48 -10.20
C VAL A 1 14.89 -1.34 -11.52
N CYS A 2 14.32 -2.42 -12.11
CA CYS A 2 13.57 -2.32 -13.36
C CYS A 2 12.48 -1.23 -13.34
N LEU A 3 11.64 -1.20 -12.30
CA LEU A 3 10.59 -0.17 -12.13
C LEU A 3 11.15 1.27 -12.10
N VAL A 4 12.34 1.46 -11.51
CA VAL A 4 12.98 2.78 -11.42
C VAL A 4 13.52 3.20 -12.79
N ILE A 5 14.20 2.29 -13.50
CA ILE A 5 14.72 2.56 -14.84
C ILE A 5 13.56 2.89 -15.79
N MET A 6 12.46 2.14 -15.71
CA MET A 6 11.27 2.44 -16.50
C MET A 6 10.64 3.78 -16.13
N ALA A 7 10.49 4.10 -14.84
CA ALA A 7 9.91 5.38 -14.43
C ALA A 7 10.76 6.56 -14.91
N LEU A 8 12.08 6.46 -14.83
CA LEU A 8 12.99 7.49 -15.34
C LEU A 8 12.99 7.57 -16.87
N GLY A 9 13.03 6.42 -17.55
CA GLY A 9 13.07 6.36 -19.00
C GLY A 9 11.77 6.82 -19.65
N VAL A 10 10.63 6.32 -19.18
CA VAL A 10 9.30 6.74 -19.64
C VAL A 10 9.04 8.18 -19.24
N GLY A 11 9.27 8.55 -17.98
CA GLY A 11 9.06 9.93 -17.51
C GLY A 11 9.92 10.95 -18.27
N GLY A 12 11.20 10.65 -18.50
CA GLY A 12 12.08 11.48 -19.31
C GLY A 12 11.69 11.52 -20.78
N GLY A 13 11.38 10.37 -21.38
CA GLY A 13 10.94 10.27 -22.76
C GLY A 13 9.65 11.05 -23.04
N MET A 14 8.69 11.02 -22.11
CA MET A 14 7.47 11.82 -22.24
C MET A 14 7.73 13.33 -22.29
N LEU A 15 8.73 13.81 -21.55
CA LEU A 15 9.13 15.22 -21.57
C LEU A 15 9.86 15.59 -22.87
N ILE A 16 10.72 14.70 -23.37
CA ILE A 16 11.51 14.92 -24.59
C ILE A 16 10.62 14.86 -25.85
N GLU A 17 9.69 13.91 -25.91
CA GLU A 17 8.74 13.74 -27.01
C GLU A 17 7.58 14.75 -26.97
N GLY A 18 7.46 15.53 -25.90
CA GLY A 18 6.49 16.62 -25.80
C GLY A 18 5.04 16.17 -25.60
N TYR A 19 4.80 15.10 -24.83
CA TYR A 19 3.44 14.65 -24.52
C TYR A 19 2.67 15.74 -23.76
N SER A 20 1.41 15.94 -24.11
CA SER A 20 0.54 16.91 -23.43
C SER A 20 0.08 16.34 -22.08
N ILE A 21 0.75 16.75 -21.00
CA ILE A 21 0.37 16.37 -19.64
C ILE A 21 -0.73 17.32 -19.17
N PRO A 22 -1.92 16.81 -18.78
CA PRO A 22 -2.98 17.64 -18.26
C PRO A 22 -2.53 18.45 -17.03
N ALA A 23 -2.89 19.74 -16.99
CA ALA A 23 -2.64 20.57 -15.83
C ALA A 23 -3.43 20.08 -14.61
N LEU A 24 -2.91 20.35 -13.41
CA LEU A 24 -3.59 20.03 -12.16
C LEU A 24 -4.96 20.72 -12.12
N THR A 25 -6.01 19.95 -11.86
CA THR A 25 -7.36 20.46 -11.67
C THR A 25 -7.96 19.90 -10.38
N LEU A 26 -8.78 20.71 -9.71
CA LEU A 26 -9.58 20.29 -8.57
C LEU A 26 -10.91 19.67 -9.01
N ALA A 27 -11.23 19.70 -10.30
CA ALA A 27 -12.41 19.07 -10.86
C ALA A 27 -12.29 17.54 -10.82
N ASN A 28 -13.40 16.87 -10.53
CA ASN A 28 -13.45 15.41 -10.61
C ASN A 28 -13.56 14.96 -12.08
N LEU A 29 -12.45 14.47 -12.62
CA LEU A 29 -12.35 13.98 -14.00
C LEU A 29 -12.77 12.52 -14.18
N HIS A 30 -13.24 11.84 -13.13
CA HIS A 30 -13.68 10.45 -13.25
C HIS A 30 -14.91 10.36 -14.19
N PRO A 31 -14.92 9.47 -15.21
CA PRO A 31 -16.02 9.40 -16.19
C PRO A 31 -17.41 9.19 -15.56
N ALA A 32 -17.49 8.30 -14.56
CA ALA A 32 -18.71 8.07 -13.78
C ALA A 32 -18.91 9.02 -12.59
N LYS A 33 -18.13 10.10 -12.48
CA LYS A 33 -18.13 11.07 -11.37
C LYS A 33 -18.05 10.42 -9.97
N LEU A 34 -17.33 9.31 -9.85
CA LEU A 34 -17.14 8.63 -8.57
C LEU A 34 -16.40 9.54 -7.59
N PRO A 35 -16.75 9.52 -6.30
CA PRO A 35 -16.17 10.44 -5.33
C PRO A 35 -14.68 10.18 -5.13
N ILE A 36 -13.86 11.24 -5.22
CA ILE A 36 -12.41 11.19 -4.99
C ILE A 36 -12.12 10.69 -3.57
N PHE A 37 -12.83 11.21 -2.57
CA PHE A 37 -12.73 10.74 -1.19
C PHE A 37 -13.86 9.75 -0.86
N PRO A 38 -13.57 8.56 -0.31
CA PRO A 38 -12.24 8.04 0.08
C PRO A 38 -11.53 7.25 -1.03
N GLY A 39 -12.14 7.12 -2.22
CA GLY A 39 -11.72 6.21 -3.28
C GLY A 39 -10.24 6.31 -3.66
N LEU A 40 -9.71 7.52 -3.83
CA LEU A 40 -8.31 7.77 -4.21
C LEU A 40 -7.31 7.07 -3.28
N PHE A 41 -7.52 7.18 -1.96
CA PHE A 41 -6.63 6.63 -0.94
C PHE A 41 -6.73 5.11 -0.81
N ILE A 42 -7.87 4.55 -1.22
CA ILE A 42 -8.09 3.10 -1.24
C ILE A 42 -7.55 2.48 -2.55
N THR A 43 -7.71 3.17 -3.67
CA THR A 43 -7.27 2.68 -4.99
C THR A 43 -5.76 2.78 -5.16
N ILE A 44 -5.14 3.90 -4.78
CA ILE A 44 -3.68 4.11 -4.88
C ILE A 44 -3.01 3.71 -3.56
N ALA A 45 -3.33 2.51 -3.07
CA ALA A 45 -3.05 2.17 -1.68
C ALA A 45 -1.54 2.19 -1.37
N CYS A 46 -0.74 1.40 -2.08
CA CYS A 46 0.70 1.31 -1.84
C CYS A 46 1.45 2.62 -2.13
N GLY A 47 0.94 3.47 -3.03
CA GLY A 47 1.52 4.77 -3.35
C GLY A 47 1.19 5.89 -2.36
N ALA A 48 0.05 5.80 -1.65
CA ALA A 48 -0.34 6.78 -0.64
C ALA A 48 0.23 6.43 0.75
N ILE A 49 -0.05 5.21 1.23
CA ILE A 49 0.53 4.61 2.43
C ILE A 49 0.25 3.11 2.44
N SER A 50 1.25 2.29 2.75
CA SER A 50 1.14 0.84 2.63
C SER A 50 1.12 0.11 3.98
N GLY A 51 -0.02 -0.50 4.31
CA GLY A 51 -0.13 -1.42 5.43
C GLY A 51 0.62 -2.73 5.19
N PHE A 52 0.66 -3.20 3.94
CA PHE A 52 1.44 -4.36 3.53
C PHE A 52 2.92 -4.18 3.90
N HIS A 53 3.54 -3.05 3.57
CA HIS A 53 4.91 -2.75 3.99
C HIS A 53 5.06 -2.80 5.52
N GLY A 54 4.07 -2.30 6.27
CA GLY A 54 4.00 -2.43 7.73
C GLY A 54 4.05 -3.89 8.19
N THR A 55 3.28 -4.79 7.56
CA THR A 55 3.29 -6.23 7.91
C THR A 55 4.62 -6.93 7.58
N GLN A 56 5.33 -6.48 6.54
CA GLN A 56 6.59 -7.08 6.12
C GLN A 56 7.81 -6.49 6.85
N SER A 57 7.65 -5.33 7.49
CA SER A 57 8.74 -4.61 8.17
C SER A 57 9.50 -5.44 9.21
N PRO A 58 8.88 -6.30 10.05
CA PRO A 58 9.62 -7.13 11.01
C PRO A 58 10.57 -8.13 10.34
N MET A 59 10.18 -8.71 9.20
CA MET A 59 11.07 -9.61 8.45
C MET A 59 12.26 -8.84 7.88
N MET A 60 12.01 -7.64 7.34
CA MET A 60 13.07 -6.82 6.78
C MET A 60 14.01 -6.25 7.84
N ALA A 61 13.49 -5.87 9.02
CA ALA A 61 14.29 -5.35 10.12
C ALA A 61 15.35 -6.35 10.59
N ARG A 62 15.05 -7.66 10.57
CA ARG A 62 16.00 -8.73 10.91
C ARG A 62 17.13 -8.92 9.90
N CYS A 63 16.98 -8.37 8.68
CA CYS A 63 18.00 -8.41 7.64
C CYS A 63 18.87 -7.15 7.61
N LEU A 64 18.55 -6.13 8.43
CA LEU A 64 19.34 -4.91 8.50
C LEU A 64 20.58 -5.14 9.37
N LYS A 65 21.72 -4.60 8.92
CA LYS A 65 22.97 -4.66 9.68
C LYS A 65 23.02 -3.59 10.76
N THR A 66 22.45 -2.41 10.46
CA THR A 66 22.44 -1.26 11.37
C THR A 66 21.08 -0.55 11.35
N GLU A 67 20.72 0.14 12.43
CA GLU A 67 19.50 0.96 12.45
C GLU A 67 19.54 2.12 11.45
N LYS A 68 20.74 2.63 11.14
CA LYS A 68 20.94 3.69 10.14
C LYS A 68 20.43 3.27 8.76
N ASP A 69 20.55 1.99 8.41
CA ASP A 69 20.05 1.43 7.15
C ASP A 69 18.51 1.50 7.08
N GLY A 70 17.82 1.53 8.22
CA GLY A 70 16.36 1.61 8.29
C GLY A 70 15.78 2.81 7.56
N ARG A 71 16.43 3.99 7.62
CA ARG A 71 15.96 5.17 6.88
C ARG A 71 16.01 4.95 5.37
N LYS A 72 17.07 4.33 4.85
CA LYS A 72 17.20 4.05 3.43
C LYS A 72 16.20 2.98 2.97
N VAL A 73 16.07 1.90 3.74
CA VAL A 73 15.25 0.73 3.37
C VAL A 73 13.76 0.98 3.50
N PHE A 74 13.30 1.61 4.59
CA PHE A 74 11.87 1.83 4.81
C PHE A 74 11.39 3.16 4.20
N TYR A 75 11.97 4.28 4.65
CA TYR A 75 11.54 5.61 4.20
C TYR A 75 11.93 5.86 2.74
N GLY A 76 13.17 5.53 2.36
CA GLY A 76 13.65 5.70 0.99
C GLY A 76 12.86 4.89 -0.04
N ALA A 77 12.47 3.66 0.29
CA ALA A 77 11.63 2.84 -0.59
C ALA A 77 10.26 3.48 -0.84
N MET A 78 9.62 4.03 0.20
CA MET A 78 8.30 4.64 0.05
C MET A 78 8.31 5.92 -0.80
N ILE A 79 9.36 6.74 -0.67
CA ILE A 79 9.53 7.90 -1.55
C ILE A 79 9.72 7.45 -3.01
N ALA A 80 10.53 6.41 -3.25
CA ALA A 80 10.74 5.89 -4.59
C ALA A 80 9.45 5.34 -5.21
N GLU A 81 8.64 4.59 -4.45
CA GLU A 81 7.34 4.09 -4.92
C GLU A 81 6.35 5.21 -5.22
N GLY A 82 6.31 6.26 -4.39
CA GLY A 82 5.49 7.44 -4.64
C GLY A 82 5.85 8.14 -5.97
N ILE A 83 7.14 8.30 -6.25
CA ILE A 83 7.61 8.87 -7.53
C ILE A 83 7.21 7.97 -8.71
N ILE A 84 7.45 6.65 -8.59
CA ILE A 84 7.05 5.69 -9.62
C ILE A 84 5.54 5.76 -9.89
N ALA A 85 4.72 5.82 -8.84
CA ALA A 85 3.26 5.94 -8.95
C ALA A 85 2.83 7.23 -9.68
N MET A 86 3.48 8.35 -9.39
CA MET A 86 3.21 9.62 -10.08
C MET A 86 3.56 9.55 -11.57
N VAL A 87 4.70 8.94 -11.93
CA VAL A 87 5.06 8.74 -13.34
C VAL A 87 4.00 7.89 -14.05
N TRP A 88 3.57 6.78 -13.45
CA TRP A 88 2.54 5.93 -14.06
C TRP A 88 1.16 6.60 -14.16
N ALA A 89 0.81 7.45 -13.20
CA ALA A 89 -0.39 8.29 -13.31
C ALA A 89 -0.28 9.24 -14.52
N THR A 90 0.87 9.89 -14.71
CA THR A 90 1.15 10.74 -15.86
C THR A 90 1.07 9.98 -17.18
N VAL A 91 1.66 8.78 -17.26
CA VAL A 91 1.55 7.89 -18.43
C VAL A 91 0.08 7.60 -18.75
N GLY A 92 -0.71 7.21 -17.75
CA GLY A 92 -2.13 6.94 -17.95
C GLY A 92 -2.93 8.14 -18.47
N MET A 93 -2.57 9.35 -18.06
CA MET A 93 -3.29 10.57 -18.47
C MET A 93 -2.86 11.10 -19.84
N ALA A 94 -1.61 10.89 -20.26
CA ALA A 94 -1.03 11.60 -21.40
C ALA A 94 -0.57 10.71 -22.56
N PHE A 95 -0.32 9.41 -22.33
CA PHE A 95 0.20 8.52 -23.39
C PHE A 95 -0.80 8.29 -24.52
N TYR A 96 -2.08 8.05 -24.18
CA TYR A 96 -3.14 7.85 -25.16
C TYR A 96 -3.72 9.17 -25.62
N LYS A 97 -3.70 9.43 -26.93
CA LYS A 97 -4.18 10.69 -27.53
C LYS A 97 -5.68 10.90 -27.34
N GLY A 98 -6.46 9.83 -27.31
CA GLY A 98 -7.88 9.84 -26.96
C GLY A 98 -8.16 10.01 -25.47
N GLY A 99 -7.11 10.17 -24.64
CA GLY A 99 -7.20 10.44 -23.20
C GLY A 99 -7.75 9.26 -22.39
N LEU A 100 -8.42 9.58 -21.29
CA LEU A 100 -9.00 8.62 -20.34
C LEU A 100 -9.95 7.57 -20.99
N PRO A 101 -10.83 7.92 -21.94
CA PRO A 101 -11.68 6.94 -22.63
C PRO A 101 -10.88 5.87 -23.39
N GLU A 102 -9.82 6.28 -24.10
CA GLU A 102 -8.97 5.34 -24.84
C GLU A 102 -8.18 4.45 -23.86
N LEU A 103 -7.63 5.02 -22.79
CA LEU A 103 -6.99 4.24 -21.72
C LEU A 103 -7.95 3.17 -21.16
N ALA A 104 -9.19 3.55 -20.86
CA ALA A 104 -10.18 2.62 -20.31
C ALA A 104 -10.46 1.44 -21.26
N GLN A 105 -10.54 1.73 -22.57
CA GLN A 105 -10.70 0.69 -23.59
C GLN A 105 -9.48 -0.25 -23.65
N GLN A 106 -8.26 0.31 -23.61
CA GLN A 106 -7.03 -0.50 -23.64
C GLN A 106 -6.88 -1.33 -22.36
N LEU A 107 -7.24 -0.80 -21.19
CA LEU A 107 -7.23 -1.57 -19.94
C LEU A 107 -8.14 -2.79 -20.02
N THR A 108 -9.30 -2.70 -20.69
CA THR A 108 -10.17 -3.86 -20.92
C THR A 108 -9.59 -4.83 -21.96
N LYS A 109 -8.95 -4.32 -23.01
CA LYS A 109 -8.47 -5.13 -24.14
C LYS A 109 -7.16 -5.88 -23.86
N ILE A 110 -6.17 -5.19 -23.30
CA ILE A 110 -4.80 -5.70 -23.11
C ILE A 110 -4.38 -5.78 -21.64
N GLY A 111 -5.23 -5.31 -20.72
CA GLY A 111 -4.94 -5.31 -19.28
C GLY A 111 -3.93 -4.24 -18.86
N ALA A 112 -3.81 -4.03 -17.54
CA ALA A 112 -2.88 -3.04 -16.98
C ALA A 112 -1.41 -3.33 -17.36
N SER A 113 -0.98 -4.59 -17.32
CA SER A 113 0.37 -4.99 -17.71
C SER A 113 0.64 -4.77 -19.20
N GLY A 114 -0.38 -4.92 -20.05
CA GLY A 114 -0.29 -4.64 -21.48
C GLY A 114 -0.12 -3.15 -21.77
N VAL A 115 -0.86 -2.29 -21.07
CA VAL A 115 -0.70 -0.82 -21.15
C VAL A 115 0.71 -0.39 -20.74
N VAL A 116 1.24 -0.97 -19.66
CA VAL A 116 2.62 -0.75 -19.20
C VAL A 116 3.63 -1.14 -20.27
N TYR A 117 3.46 -2.33 -20.86
CA TYR A 117 4.33 -2.80 -21.94
C TYR A 117 4.27 -1.88 -23.17
N GLN A 118 3.08 -1.54 -23.64
CA GLN A 118 2.89 -0.70 -24.82
C GLN A 118 3.51 0.69 -24.63
N SER A 119 3.30 1.30 -23.47
CA SER A 119 3.84 2.64 -23.15
C SER A 119 5.37 2.62 -23.10
N CYS A 120 5.96 1.61 -22.43
CA CYS A 120 7.41 1.45 -22.37
C CYS A 120 8.02 1.16 -23.74
N PHE A 121 7.39 0.31 -24.55
CA PHE A 121 7.89 -0.04 -25.88
C PHE A 121 7.83 1.16 -26.83
N ALA A 122 6.75 1.95 -26.78
CA ALA A 122 6.61 3.12 -27.62
C ALA A 122 7.66 4.20 -27.33
N ILE A 123 7.95 4.45 -26.05
CA ILE A 123 8.83 5.56 -25.63
C ILE A 123 10.30 5.13 -25.55
N MET A 124 10.58 3.89 -25.14
CA MET A 124 11.95 3.41 -24.88
C MET A 124 12.37 2.27 -25.83
N GLY A 125 11.56 1.93 -26.83
CA GLY A 125 11.83 0.86 -27.78
C GLY A 125 11.90 -0.54 -27.16
N ALA A 126 12.64 -1.44 -27.81
CA ALA A 126 12.75 -2.84 -27.40
C ALA A 126 13.26 -3.03 -25.96
N VAL A 127 14.18 -2.16 -25.51
CA VAL A 127 14.70 -2.19 -24.14
C VAL A 127 13.59 -1.88 -23.13
N GLY A 128 12.75 -0.89 -23.42
CA GLY A 128 11.56 -0.58 -22.62
C GLY A 128 10.59 -1.75 -22.51
N GLY A 129 10.32 -2.42 -23.63
CA GLY A 129 9.45 -3.59 -23.67
C GLY A 129 9.95 -4.74 -22.79
N VAL A 130 11.25 -5.07 -22.86
CA VAL A 130 11.85 -6.11 -22.00
C VAL A 130 11.76 -5.71 -20.52
N LEU A 131 12.11 -4.47 -20.18
CA LEU A 131 12.02 -3.97 -18.81
C LEU A 131 10.58 -3.97 -18.30
N ALA A 132 9.59 -3.71 -19.15
CA ALA A 132 8.19 -3.76 -18.80
C ALA A 132 7.73 -5.17 -18.45
N VAL A 133 8.13 -6.19 -19.22
CA VAL A 133 7.83 -7.59 -18.88
C VAL A 133 8.52 -7.96 -17.56
N LEU A 134 9.81 -7.67 -17.42
CA LEU A 134 10.55 -7.97 -16.19
C LEU A 134 9.94 -7.23 -14.98
N GLY A 135 9.60 -5.96 -15.13
CA GLY A 135 9.04 -5.14 -14.05
C GLY A 135 7.61 -5.52 -13.70
N ALA A 136 6.72 -5.57 -14.68
CA ALA A 136 5.28 -5.77 -14.47
C ALA A 136 4.91 -7.23 -14.16
N VAL A 137 5.71 -8.21 -14.60
CA VAL A 137 5.43 -9.64 -14.33
C VAL A 137 6.20 -10.15 -13.11
N ILE A 138 7.49 -9.85 -12.98
CA ILE A 138 8.31 -10.40 -11.88
C ILE A 138 7.97 -9.72 -10.54
N CYS A 139 7.59 -8.44 -10.55
CA CYS A 139 7.27 -7.74 -9.30
C CYS A 139 6.06 -8.34 -8.58
N PRO A 140 4.91 -8.62 -9.24
CA PRO A 140 3.82 -9.35 -8.59
C PRO A 140 4.20 -10.76 -8.12
N ILE A 141 5.07 -11.48 -8.85
CA ILE A 141 5.51 -12.83 -8.46
C ILE A 141 6.32 -12.77 -7.16
N THR A 142 7.31 -11.89 -7.09
CA THR A 142 8.19 -11.76 -5.91
C THR A 142 7.47 -11.15 -4.70
N SER A 143 6.57 -10.19 -4.95
CA SER A 143 5.70 -9.62 -3.90
C SER A 143 4.68 -10.65 -3.42
N GLY A 144 4.15 -11.47 -4.33
CA GLY A 144 3.26 -12.58 -4.05
C GLY A 144 3.92 -13.63 -3.15
N ASP A 145 5.12 -14.11 -3.50
CA ASP A 145 5.89 -15.03 -2.65
C ASP A 145 6.10 -14.45 -1.24
N THR A 146 6.45 -13.17 -1.16
CA THR A 146 6.60 -12.45 0.11
C THR A 146 5.29 -12.42 0.90
N ALA A 147 4.14 -12.19 0.24
CA ALA A 147 2.82 -12.20 0.86
C ALA A 147 2.43 -13.58 1.40
N PHE A 148 2.60 -14.64 0.61
CA PHE A 148 2.34 -16.03 1.04
C PHE A 148 3.23 -16.42 2.22
N ARG A 149 4.51 -16.05 2.17
CA ARG A 149 5.46 -16.26 3.26
C ARG A 149 5.05 -15.51 4.52
N GLY A 150 4.68 -14.24 4.39
CA GLY A 150 4.21 -13.40 5.50
C GLY A 150 2.93 -13.94 6.13
N ALA A 151 1.95 -14.34 5.31
CA ALA A 151 0.70 -14.94 5.78
C ALA A 151 0.95 -16.23 6.56
N ARG A 152 1.81 -17.13 6.04
CA ARG A 152 2.20 -18.36 6.75
C ARG A 152 2.84 -18.05 8.11
N LEU A 153 3.78 -17.11 8.16
CA LEU A 153 4.47 -16.75 9.40
C LEU A 153 3.51 -16.12 10.42
N LEU A 154 2.58 -15.28 9.96
CA LEU A 154 1.53 -14.72 10.81
C LEU A 154 0.65 -15.83 11.42
N LEU A 155 0.19 -16.79 10.62
CA LEU A 155 -0.59 -17.92 11.13
C LEU A 155 0.23 -18.77 12.10
N ALA A 156 1.50 -19.00 11.81
CA ALA A 156 2.40 -19.71 12.70
C ALA A 156 2.54 -19.00 14.07
N ASP A 157 2.62 -17.68 14.09
CA ASP A 157 2.72 -16.88 15.32
C ASP A 157 1.40 -16.85 16.11
N ILE A 158 0.26 -16.84 15.42
CA ILE A 158 -1.08 -16.90 16.04
C ILE A 158 -1.31 -18.28 16.67
N PHE A 159 -1.06 -19.35 15.92
CA PHE A 159 -1.29 -20.72 16.37
C PHE A 159 -0.12 -21.33 17.14
N LYS A 160 0.98 -20.59 17.34
CA LYS A 160 2.21 -21.04 18.01
C LYS A 160 2.80 -22.32 17.39
N ILE A 161 2.75 -22.43 16.05
CA ILE A 161 3.25 -23.59 15.31
C ILE A 161 4.72 -23.35 14.93
N ASP A 162 5.62 -24.14 15.50
CA ASP A 162 7.03 -24.12 15.13
C ASP A 162 7.24 -24.38 13.62
N GLN A 163 7.98 -23.50 12.98
CA GLN A 163 8.26 -23.51 11.53
C GLN A 163 9.56 -24.22 11.16
N LYS A 164 10.34 -24.72 12.14
CA LYS A 164 11.55 -25.52 11.88
C LYS A 164 11.26 -26.85 11.15
N PRO A 165 10.32 -27.70 11.62
CA PRO A 165 10.03 -28.95 10.92
C PRO A 165 9.22 -28.70 9.64
N ILE A 166 9.67 -29.32 8.54
CA ILE A 166 9.04 -29.15 7.22
C ILE A 166 7.59 -29.66 7.19
N SER A 167 7.28 -30.69 7.98
CA SER A 167 5.92 -31.25 8.09
C SER A 167 4.92 -30.20 8.58
N LYS A 168 5.25 -29.50 9.69
CA LYS A 168 4.41 -28.42 10.24
C LYS A 168 4.33 -27.21 9.30
N ARG A 169 5.39 -26.96 8.53
CA ARG A 169 5.39 -25.93 7.50
C ARG A 169 4.37 -26.26 6.40
N ILE A 170 4.36 -27.49 5.90
CA ILE A 170 3.43 -27.94 4.85
C ILE A 170 1.97 -27.81 5.31
N THR A 171 1.68 -28.13 6.58
CA THR A 171 0.34 -27.99 7.17
C THR A 171 -0.23 -26.58 7.06
N LEU A 172 0.62 -25.53 7.10
CA LEU A 172 0.20 -24.15 6.89
C LEU A 172 0.31 -23.68 5.44
N VAL A 173 1.29 -24.18 4.68
CA VAL A 173 1.48 -23.83 3.27
C VAL A 173 0.28 -24.27 2.44
N LEU A 174 -0.17 -25.52 2.57
CA LEU A 174 -1.24 -26.07 1.72
C LEU A 174 -2.56 -25.28 1.84
N PRO A 175 -3.07 -24.97 3.05
CA PRO A 175 -4.29 -24.16 3.18
C PRO A 175 -4.13 -22.75 2.64
N VAL A 176 -2.99 -22.08 2.90
CA VAL A 176 -2.77 -20.71 2.40
C VAL A 176 -2.71 -20.70 0.87
N PHE A 177 -2.02 -21.66 0.26
CA PHE A 177 -1.99 -21.81 -1.21
C PHE A 177 -3.37 -22.15 -1.79
N ALA A 178 -4.13 -23.04 -1.15
CA ALA A 178 -5.48 -23.38 -1.59
C ALA A 178 -6.38 -22.14 -1.60
N VAL A 179 -6.35 -21.33 -0.55
CA VAL A 179 -7.06 -20.04 -0.51
C VAL A 179 -6.57 -19.11 -1.61
N GLY A 180 -5.26 -19.04 -1.85
CA GLY A 180 -4.68 -18.25 -2.93
C GLY A 180 -5.19 -18.65 -4.32
N ILE A 181 -5.31 -19.94 -4.61
CA ILE A 181 -5.84 -20.47 -5.88
C ILE A 181 -7.33 -20.16 -6.01
N ILE A 182 -8.11 -20.29 -4.93
CA ILE A 182 -9.53 -19.93 -4.97
C ILE A 182 -9.69 -18.43 -5.24
N LEU A 183 -8.89 -17.59 -4.58
CA LEU A 183 -8.94 -16.14 -4.76
C LEU A 183 -8.48 -15.70 -6.16
N SER A 184 -7.60 -16.45 -6.83
CA SER A 184 -7.16 -16.11 -8.20
C SER A 184 -8.25 -16.34 -9.25
N GLN A 185 -9.31 -17.09 -8.92
CA GLN A 185 -10.49 -17.26 -9.76
C GLN A 185 -11.55 -16.17 -9.56
N VAL A 186 -11.39 -15.31 -8.55
CA VAL A 186 -12.30 -14.19 -8.27
C VAL A 186 -11.99 -13.01 -9.21
N ASN A 187 -13.03 -12.26 -9.59
CA ASN A 187 -12.87 -11.05 -10.38
C ASN A 187 -11.86 -10.08 -9.73
N PHE A 188 -10.86 -9.68 -10.52
CA PHE A 188 -9.75 -8.84 -10.06
C PHE A 188 -10.20 -7.50 -9.46
N ASP A 189 -11.22 -6.85 -10.02
CA ASP A 189 -11.69 -5.55 -9.52
C ASP A 189 -12.31 -5.67 -8.13
N ILE A 190 -13.01 -6.79 -7.87
CA ILE A 190 -13.54 -7.10 -6.54
C ILE A 190 -12.38 -7.36 -5.58
N LEU A 191 -11.44 -8.21 -5.98
CA LEU A 191 -10.26 -8.54 -5.16
C LEU A 191 -9.45 -7.29 -4.82
N TRP A 192 -9.26 -6.38 -5.78
CA TRP A 192 -8.53 -5.12 -5.61
C TRP A 192 -9.23 -4.19 -4.61
N ARG A 193 -10.56 -4.14 -4.61
CA ARG A 193 -11.34 -3.35 -3.63
C ARG A 193 -11.18 -3.88 -2.20
N TYR A 194 -11.15 -5.20 -2.02
CA TYR A 194 -10.87 -5.82 -0.72
C TYR A 194 -9.42 -5.59 -0.30
N PHE A 195 -8.47 -5.80 -1.21
CA PHE A 195 -7.06 -5.55 -0.99
C PHE A 195 -6.80 -4.11 -0.55
N GLY A 196 -7.32 -3.13 -1.30
CA GLY A 196 -7.12 -1.71 -0.99
C GLY A 196 -7.63 -1.34 0.39
N TRP A 197 -8.85 -1.77 0.74
CA TRP A 197 -9.40 -1.52 2.07
C TRP A 197 -8.64 -2.24 3.19
N ALA A 198 -8.33 -3.52 3.02
CA ALA A 198 -7.59 -4.30 4.01
C ALA A 198 -6.19 -3.72 4.24
N ASN A 199 -5.48 -3.37 3.16
CA ASN A 199 -4.18 -2.73 3.23
C ASN A 199 -4.24 -1.39 3.98
N GLN A 200 -5.24 -0.55 3.70
CA GLN A 200 -5.37 0.73 4.41
C GLN A 200 -5.80 0.58 5.87
N THR A 201 -6.59 -0.44 6.18
CA THR A 201 -6.94 -0.76 7.57
C THR A 201 -5.72 -1.19 8.37
N VAL A 202 -4.86 -2.02 7.77
CA VAL A 202 -3.58 -2.38 8.41
C VAL A 202 -2.69 -1.16 8.56
N ALA A 203 -2.59 -0.28 7.55
CA ALA A 203 -1.83 0.97 7.64
C ALA A 203 -2.31 1.85 8.81
N MET A 204 -3.63 2.02 8.95
CA MET A 204 -4.27 2.73 10.04
C MET A 204 -3.87 2.16 11.41
N VAL A 205 -3.99 0.84 11.60
CA VAL A 205 -3.62 0.19 12.87
C VAL A 205 -2.12 0.33 13.14
N SER A 206 -1.27 0.16 12.12
CA SER A 206 0.18 0.34 12.25
C SER A 206 0.55 1.77 12.66
N LEU A 207 -0.14 2.79 12.13
CA LEU A 207 0.08 4.19 12.51
C LEU A 207 -0.35 4.48 13.97
N TRP A 208 -1.44 3.88 14.44
CA TRP A 208 -1.83 3.96 15.85
C TRP A 208 -0.81 3.26 16.76
N ALA A 209 -0.33 2.08 16.37
CA ALA A 209 0.74 1.38 17.10
C ALA A 209 2.04 2.22 17.14
N ALA A 210 2.43 2.81 16.01
CA ALA A 210 3.58 3.71 15.94
C ALA A 210 3.38 4.98 16.78
N SER A 211 2.15 5.50 16.88
CA SER A 211 1.81 6.63 17.77
C SER A 211 2.04 6.30 19.24
N VAL A 212 1.66 5.10 19.69
CA VAL A 212 1.91 4.62 21.05
C VAL A 212 3.42 4.50 21.30
N TYR A 213 4.16 3.93 20.35
CA TYR A 213 5.62 3.80 20.43
C TYR A 213 6.30 5.18 20.53
N LEU A 214 5.98 6.12 19.62
CA LEU A 214 6.58 7.45 19.64
C LEU A 214 6.20 8.24 20.90
N TYR A 215 4.99 8.07 21.41
CA TYR A 215 4.61 8.70 22.68
C TYR A 215 5.48 8.21 23.84
N LYS A 216 5.76 6.91 23.92
CA LYS A 216 6.64 6.33 24.96
C LYS A 216 8.06 6.89 24.88
N TYR A 217 8.69 6.86 23.71
CA TYR A 217 10.13 7.14 23.57
C TYR A 217 10.47 8.60 23.25
N ARG A 218 9.50 9.36 22.73
CA ARG A 218 9.70 10.73 22.25
C ARG A 218 8.58 11.69 22.69
N GLY A 219 7.65 11.28 23.55
CA GLY A 219 6.59 12.15 24.07
C GLY A 219 5.77 12.79 22.95
N ASN A 220 5.80 14.12 22.85
CA ASN A 220 4.98 14.90 21.91
C ASN A 220 5.27 14.65 20.42
N TYR A 221 6.37 13.99 20.06
CA TYR A 221 6.64 13.65 18.65
C TYR A 221 5.64 12.62 18.06
N HIS A 222 4.77 12.03 18.87
CA HIS A 222 3.72 11.11 18.40
C HIS A 222 2.80 11.72 17.34
N TRP A 223 2.65 13.05 17.28
CA TRP A 223 1.79 13.73 16.31
C TRP A 223 2.13 13.42 14.85
N VAL A 224 3.40 13.12 14.55
CA VAL A 224 3.86 12.75 13.21
C VAL A 224 3.14 11.50 12.70
N THR A 225 2.76 10.57 13.58
CA THR A 225 2.00 9.36 13.21
C THR A 225 0.53 9.45 13.60
N THR A 226 0.18 10.21 14.64
CA THR A 226 -1.21 10.36 15.09
C THR A 226 -2.08 11.10 14.06
N LEU A 227 -1.58 12.17 13.44
CA LEU A 227 -2.33 12.90 12.42
C LEU A 227 -2.64 12.01 11.19
N PRO A 228 -1.65 11.31 10.58
CA PRO A 228 -1.94 10.31 9.57
C PRO A 228 -2.86 9.19 10.07
N ALA A 229 -2.74 8.74 11.33
CA ALA A 229 -3.60 7.67 11.87
C ALA A 229 -5.08 8.10 11.89
N MET A 230 -5.35 9.33 12.34
CA MET A 230 -6.69 9.91 12.34
C MET A 230 -7.24 9.99 10.91
N PHE A 231 -6.45 10.55 9.98
CA PHE A 231 -6.86 10.65 8.58
C PHE A 231 -7.17 9.29 7.97
N MET A 232 -6.29 8.30 8.16
CA MET A 232 -6.51 6.95 7.66
C MET A 232 -7.69 6.26 8.32
N THR A 233 -7.99 6.57 9.59
CA THR A 233 -9.22 6.11 10.26
C THR A 233 -10.47 6.66 9.58
N ALA A 234 -10.47 7.94 9.22
CA ALA A 234 -11.58 8.53 8.48
C ALA A 234 -11.72 7.93 7.07
N VAL A 235 -10.61 7.70 6.36
CA VAL A 235 -10.59 7.08 5.02
C VAL A 235 -11.17 5.67 5.04
N THR A 236 -10.64 4.79 5.90
CA THR A 236 -11.05 3.38 5.97
C THR A 236 -12.49 3.24 6.46
N SER A 237 -12.89 4.05 7.45
CA SER A 237 -14.24 4.07 7.99
C SER A 237 -15.25 4.60 6.96
N THR A 238 -14.92 5.68 6.24
CA THR A 238 -15.79 6.20 5.18
C THR A 238 -15.99 5.14 4.08
N TYR A 239 -14.92 4.44 3.71
CA TYR A 239 -15.02 3.41 2.68
C TYR A 239 -15.92 2.25 3.13
N ILE A 240 -15.72 1.71 4.34
CA ILE A 240 -16.54 0.59 4.82
C ILE A 240 -18.00 1.01 5.04
N TYR A 241 -18.28 2.24 5.48
CA TYR A 241 -19.67 2.68 5.66
C TYR A 241 -20.39 2.93 4.34
N THR A 242 -19.72 3.49 3.34
CA THR A 242 -20.39 3.98 2.11
C THR A 242 -20.39 2.98 0.96
N GLN A 243 -19.43 2.06 0.89
CA GLN A 243 -19.32 1.17 -0.27
C GLN A 243 -20.26 -0.03 -0.19
N LYS A 244 -20.66 -0.53 -1.37
CA LYS A 244 -21.53 -1.71 -1.51
C LYS A 244 -21.00 -2.97 -0.84
N ILE A 245 -19.67 -3.13 -0.79
CA ILE A 245 -19.01 -4.28 -0.13
C ILE A 245 -18.94 -4.13 1.39
N GLY A 246 -19.28 -2.97 1.92
CA GLY A 246 -19.41 -2.70 3.35
C GLY A 246 -20.87 -2.50 3.73
N PHE A 247 -21.16 -1.44 4.48
CA PHE A 247 -22.52 -1.17 4.98
C PHE A 247 -23.45 -0.48 3.97
N ASN A 248 -22.93 -0.05 2.81
CA ASN A 248 -23.71 0.56 1.74
C ASN A 248 -24.61 1.73 2.19
N MET A 249 -24.16 2.51 3.18
CA MET A 249 -24.92 3.64 3.72
C MET A 249 -24.85 4.85 2.79
N PRO A 250 -25.84 5.77 2.88
CA PRO A 250 -25.78 7.05 2.19
C PRO A 250 -24.48 7.80 2.53
N ARG A 251 -23.86 8.39 1.51
CA ARG A 251 -22.51 8.99 1.62
C ARG A 251 -22.38 9.99 2.77
N THR A 252 -23.36 10.88 2.92
CA THR A 252 -23.36 11.90 3.99
C THR A 252 -23.33 11.24 5.37
N ILE A 253 -24.17 10.23 5.60
CA ILE A 253 -24.24 9.50 6.87
C ILE A 253 -22.93 8.76 7.11
N GLY A 254 -22.41 8.06 6.10
CA GLY A 254 -21.16 7.32 6.21
C GLY A 254 -19.96 8.21 6.53
N ILE A 255 -19.87 9.42 5.97
CA ILE A 255 -18.80 10.38 6.30
C ILE A 255 -18.93 10.87 7.74
N VAL A 256 -20.14 11.22 8.19
CA VAL A 256 -20.37 11.66 9.58
C VAL A 256 -19.97 10.57 10.57
N LEU A 257 -20.40 9.32 10.32
CA LEU A 257 -20.02 8.18 11.15
C LEU A 257 -18.50 7.94 11.12
N ALA A 258 -17.85 8.09 9.97
CA ALA A 258 -16.40 7.95 9.87
C ALA A 258 -15.64 9.00 10.69
N LEU A 259 -16.12 10.26 10.71
CA LEU A 259 -15.56 11.31 11.54
C LEU A 259 -15.76 11.03 13.04
N ILE A 260 -16.93 10.51 13.42
CA ILE A 260 -17.18 10.05 14.80
C ILE A 260 -16.20 8.93 15.15
N THR A 261 -16.04 7.90 14.31
CA THR A 261 -15.09 6.81 14.52
C THR A 261 -13.65 7.32 14.66
N MET A 262 -13.24 8.29 13.85
CA MET A 262 -11.94 8.95 13.97
C MET A 262 -11.76 9.62 15.34
N VAL A 263 -12.75 10.40 15.80
CA VAL A 263 -12.72 11.08 17.11
C VAL A 263 -12.69 10.07 18.25
N VAL A 264 -13.44 8.97 18.15
CA VAL A 264 -13.41 7.88 19.12
C VAL A 264 -12.01 7.26 19.20
N PHE A 265 -11.40 6.90 18.06
CA PHE A 265 -10.06 6.32 18.05
C PHE A 265 -9.02 7.29 18.61
N PHE A 266 -9.10 8.57 18.25
CA PHE A 266 -8.23 9.60 18.81
C PHE A 266 -8.39 9.71 20.32
N THR A 267 -9.63 9.78 20.82
CA THR A 267 -9.92 9.85 22.25
C THR A 267 -9.40 8.62 22.99
N CYS A 268 -9.63 7.42 22.43
CA CYS A 268 -9.10 6.17 22.95
C CYS A 268 -7.58 6.17 23.03
N PHE A 269 -6.88 6.68 22.01
CA PHE A 269 -5.44 6.82 22.05
C PHE A 269 -4.98 7.80 23.15
N MET A 270 -5.63 8.95 23.26
CA MET A 270 -5.30 9.98 24.25
C MET A 270 -5.50 9.49 25.70
N VAL A 271 -6.56 8.71 25.95
CA VAL A 271 -6.92 8.23 27.29
C VAL A 271 -6.19 6.93 27.65
N TYR A 272 -6.25 5.94 26.76
CA TYR A 272 -5.76 4.58 27.02
C TYR A 272 -4.41 4.32 26.36
N GLY A 273 -4.22 4.73 25.11
CA GLY A 273 -2.96 4.54 24.39
C GLY A 273 -1.75 5.15 25.10
N ARG A 274 -1.91 6.36 25.63
CA ARG A 274 -0.89 7.05 26.43
C ARG A 274 -0.61 6.39 27.79
N LYS A 275 -1.63 5.79 28.42
CA LYS A 275 -1.46 5.02 29.67
C LYS A 275 -0.72 3.72 29.40
N TYR A 276 -1.14 2.98 28.37
CA TYR A 276 -0.50 1.74 27.93
C TYR A 276 0.95 1.96 27.50
N ALA A 277 1.25 3.06 26.80
CA ALA A 277 2.63 3.40 26.45
C ALA A 277 3.58 3.38 27.66
N LYS A 278 3.11 3.82 28.84
CA LYS A 278 3.91 3.83 30.08
C LYS A 278 4.24 2.42 30.59
N THR A 279 3.38 1.42 30.35
CA THR A 279 3.58 0.04 30.80
C THR A 279 4.56 -0.74 29.93
N ILE A 280 4.91 -0.23 28.75
CA ILE A 280 5.88 -0.88 27.85
C ILE A 280 7.27 -0.83 28.50
N PRO A 281 7.97 -1.99 28.64
CA PRO A 281 9.33 -2.04 29.16
C PRO A 281 10.29 -1.19 28.32
N ASP A 282 11.24 -0.54 28.99
CA ASP A 282 12.20 0.35 28.33
C ASP A 282 13.35 -0.47 27.74
N VAL A 283 13.32 -0.69 26.42
CA VAL A 283 14.30 -1.55 25.73
C VAL A 283 15.64 -0.85 25.49
N SER A 284 15.71 0.48 25.63
CA SER A 284 16.96 1.23 25.42
C SER A 284 17.98 1.05 26.55
N LYS A 285 17.58 0.46 27.69
CA LYS A 285 18.48 0.20 28.82
C LYS A 285 19.13 -1.18 28.79
N SER A 286 18.71 -2.09 27.93
CA SER A 286 19.30 -3.45 27.85
C SER A 286 20.49 -3.55 26.91
N SER A 287 20.76 -2.53 26.09
CA SER A 287 21.89 -2.52 25.14
C SER A 287 23.18 -1.93 25.73
N SER A 288 23.16 -1.37 26.96
CA SER A 288 24.35 -0.80 27.61
C SER A 288 25.16 -1.80 28.42
N THR A 289 24.75 -3.08 28.46
CA THR A 289 25.45 -4.15 29.20
C THR A 289 26.03 -5.24 28.29
N ALA A 290 26.03 -5.03 26.97
CA ALA A 290 26.54 -5.98 25.97
C ALA A 290 27.51 -5.32 24.98
N ALA A 291 28.41 -4.49 25.50
CA ALA A 291 29.58 -3.98 24.78
C ALA A 291 30.84 -4.34 25.57
#